data_AF-A0AAP4UCA9-F1
#
_entry.id   AF-A0AAP4UCA9-F1
#
_cell.length_a   1.000
_cell.length_b   1.000
_cell.length_c   1.000
_cell.angle_alpha   90.00
_cell.angle_beta   90.00
_cell.angle_gamma   90.00
#
_symmetry.space_group_name_H-M   'P 1'
#
loop_
_entity.id
_entity.type
_entity.pdbx_description
1 polymer ?
#
loop_
_entity_poly.entity_id
_entity_poly.type
_entity_poly.pdbx_seq_one_letter_code
_entity_poly.pdbx_strand_id
1 'polypeptide(L)'
;MLLTKRFLPYFVTQCLGALNDNIYKNVLLLLVTYSQVSELPISVNMFVNLAAGVFILPFFLFSAHAGMVADNMDKAMLIRRLKLLELIIMSCAAVAILTQSYLVMLLLLFMMGSQSAYFGPVKYSLLPQTLKESELVTGNAWVEMGTFISILVGTLSAGLIVASDHSLIGAATIVVTLSVIGYLCSRAIPALPPQGKIDKIRFTPLSGTWQSIAKVRKTPGIWMAILAISWFWFLGATYLTQFPNFAKLHLHADATVVSLLLALFSIGIAVGSWICERVSYGHVELGVLPFGVLGLTVFGVDLIFAIPPAPADLSFVYSFSSFISDSQHYRVMADLFMVGLSGGLFIVPLYAFIQSRAAKDECAQAIAANNIINALFMVVAAILSIILLGVLEWSIPDLFLLLAAMNTVVALYVYSQVPEFAQRFISYLLSHFMYRVKVNGRIHIPAQGAGVIVCNHVSYVDALIIMGSSTRPIRFVMDKSISEIPLLKYLFRHAGVIPICSPKKCKATYENAFEQIHHALNNEELVCIFPEGRLSVDGDIAEFRPGVERILEKDPVTVIPMSLSGLWGSYFSHKGGHALTTRPKRFWSKVEVNIGEAVDGVTLGRHGLHQNVSELFNASLKSDDITKA
;
A
#
# COMPACT_ATOMS: atom_id res chain seq x y z
N MET A 1 -12.13 -8.19 13.44
CA MET A 1 -12.50 -7.05 12.56
C MET A 1 -13.55 -7.44 11.51
N LEU A 2 -13.30 -8.44 10.65
CA LEU A 2 -14.15 -8.77 9.49
C LEU A 2 -15.64 -8.96 9.82
N LEU A 3 -15.97 -9.81 10.80
CA LEU A 3 -17.36 -10.16 11.15
C LEU A 3 -18.11 -9.08 11.96
N THR A 4 -17.54 -7.89 12.13
CA THR A 4 -18.18 -6.84 12.92
C THR A 4 -19.26 -6.13 12.12
N LYS A 5 -20.33 -5.66 12.81
CA LYS A 5 -21.42 -4.90 12.18
C LYS A 5 -20.96 -3.63 11.45
N ARG A 6 -19.82 -3.06 11.86
CA ARG A 6 -19.24 -1.87 11.23
C ARG A 6 -18.53 -2.16 9.90
N PHE A 7 -18.04 -3.38 9.68
CA PHE A 7 -17.21 -3.70 8.51
C PHE A 7 -17.84 -4.72 7.55
N LEU A 8 -18.47 -5.79 8.08
CA LEU A 8 -19.00 -6.88 7.25
C LEU A 8 -20.00 -6.41 6.18
N PRO A 9 -21.00 -5.55 6.48
CA PRO A 9 -21.96 -5.11 5.47
C PRO A 9 -21.29 -4.35 4.32
N TYR A 10 -20.32 -3.50 4.65
CA TYR A 10 -19.52 -2.75 3.68
C TYR A 10 -18.67 -3.70 2.82
N PHE A 11 -17.96 -4.64 3.46
CA PHE A 11 -17.10 -5.62 2.78
C PHE A 11 -17.89 -6.48 1.78
N VAL A 12 -19.05 -7.00 2.18
CA VAL A 12 -19.91 -7.77 1.28
C VAL A 12 -20.46 -6.89 0.15
N THR A 13 -20.89 -5.67 0.45
CA THR A 13 -21.42 -4.72 -0.55
C THR A 13 -20.39 -4.44 -1.65
N GLN A 14 -19.13 -4.19 -1.28
CA GLN A 14 -18.08 -3.89 -2.25
C GLN A 14 -17.63 -5.13 -3.04
N CYS A 15 -17.55 -6.31 -2.40
CA CYS A 15 -17.26 -7.57 -3.10
C CYS A 15 -18.32 -7.89 -4.15
N LEU A 16 -19.60 -7.76 -3.80
CA LEU A 16 -20.71 -8.02 -4.72
C LEU A 16 -20.75 -7.00 -5.87
N GLY A 17 -20.45 -5.73 -5.61
CA GLY A 17 -20.32 -4.73 -6.67
C GLY A 17 -19.21 -5.09 -7.66
N ALA A 18 -18.00 -5.33 -7.16
CA ALA A 18 -16.87 -5.73 -8.01
C ALA A 18 -17.14 -7.04 -8.79
N LEU A 19 -17.82 -8.01 -8.16
CA LEU A 19 -18.19 -9.27 -8.81
C LEU A 19 -19.17 -9.02 -9.96
N ASN A 20 -20.24 -8.27 -9.68
CA ASN A 20 -21.29 -7.97 -10.65
C ASN A 20 -20.75 -7.20 -11.86
N ASP A 21 -19.92 -6.18 -11.59
CA ASP A 21 -19.25 -5.37 -12.61
C ASP A 21 -18.44 -6.26 -13.58
N ASN A 22 -17.68 -7.21 -13.04
CA ASN A 22 -16.86 -8.11 -13.85
C ASN A 22 -17.69 -9.15 -14.58
N ILE A 23 -18.78 -9.66 -14.01
CA ILE A 23 -19.69 -10.56 -14.72
C ILE A 23 -20.31 -9.83 -15.91
N TYR A 24 -20.90 -8.66 -15.69
CA TYR A 24 -21.58 -7.91 -16.75
C TYR A 24 -20.63 -7.56 -17.89
N LYS A 25 -19.46 -6.97 -17.57
CA LYS A 25 -18.45 -6.59 -18.55
C LYS A 25 -18.00 -7.79 -19.38
N ASN A 26 -17.61 -8.90 -18.72
CA ASN A 26 -17.08 -10.06 -19.43
C ASN A 26 -18.18 -10.80 -20.22
N VAL A 27 -19.41 -10.90 -19.70
CA VAL A 27 -20.54 -11.45 -20.48
C VAL A 27 -20.77 -10.63 -21.74
N LEU A 28 -20.81 -9.29 -21.65
CA LEU A 28 -20.95 -8.43 -22.83
C LEU A 28 -19.86 -8.71 -23.87
N LEU A 29 -18.59 -8.71 -23.45
CA LEU A 29 -17.46 -8.93 -24.35
C LEU A 29 -17.51 -10.32 -25.01
N LEU A 30 -17.83 -11.36 -24.24
CA LEU A 30 -17.91 -12.73 -24.73
C LEU A 30 -19.10 -12.93 -25.67
N LEU A 31 -20.29 -12.41 -25.33
CA LEU A 31 -21.45 -12.46 -26.21
C LEU A 31 -21.14 -11.83 -27.55
N VAL A 32 -20.56 -10.62 -27.59
CA VAL A 32 -20.20 -9.94 -28.85
C VAL A 32 -19.12 -10.69 -29.63
N THR A 33 -18.19 -11.35 -28.95
CA THR A 33 -17.08 -12.07 -29.61
C THR A 33 -17.54 -13.39 -30.23
N TYR A 34 -18.47 -14.10 -29.59
CA TYR A 34 -18.91 -15.44 -30.02
C TYR A 34 -20.24 -15.46 -30.78
N SER A 35 -21.08 -14.45 -30.62
CA SER A 35 -22.23 -14.31 -31.50
C SER A 35 -21.73 -13.98 -32.90
N GLN A 36 -22.03 -14.84 -33.88
CA GLN A 36 -21.71 -14.63 -35.29
C GLN A 36 -22.58 -13.49 -35.86
N VAL A 37 -22.45 -12.28 -35.32
CA VAL A 37 -23.36 -11.18 -35.64
C VAL A 37 -22.90 -10.51 -36.92
N SER A 38 -23.47 -10.97 -38.03
CA SER A 38 -23.47 -10.28 -39.32
C SER A 38 -24.19 -8.92 -39.29
N GLU A 39 -24.78 -8.52 -38.15
CA GLU A 39 -25.59 -7.31 -37.97
C GLU A 39 -25.00 -6.24 -37.02
N LEU A 40 -23.78 -6.41 -36.49
CA LEU A 40 -23.18 -5.36 -35.65
C LEU A 40 -22.78 -4.17 -36.56
N PRO A 41 -23.18 -2.93 -36.22
CA PRO A 41 -22.84 -1.74 -37.03
C PRO A 41 -21.34 -1.41 -37.01
N ILE A 42 -20.58 -2.05 -36.11
CA ILE A 42 -19.14 -1.86 -35.92
C ILE A 42 -18.45 -3.22 -35.79
N SER A 43 -17.17 -3.30 -36.15
CA SER A 43 -16.41 -4.55 -36.01
C SER A 43 -16.28 -5.00 -34.55
N VAL A 44 -16.21 -6.31 -34.33
CA VAL A 44 -16.03 -6.91 -32.98
C VAL A 44 -14.83 -6.31 -32.26
N ASN A 45 -13.69 -6.18 -32.96
CA ASN A 45 -12.47 -5.57 -32.40
C ASN A 45 -12.70 -4.12 -31.97
N MET A 46 -13.40 -3.33 -32.80
CA MET A 46 -13.71 -1.94 -32.44
C MET A 46 -14.67 -1.88 -31.26
N PHE A 47 -15.64 -2.79 -31.17
CA PHE A 47 -16.56 -2.89 -30.04
C PHE A 47 -15.83 -3.21 -28.73
N VAL A 48 -14.97 -4.22 -28.72
CA VAL A 48 -14.20 -4.63 -27.53
C VAL A 48 -13.30 -3.48 -27.04
N ASN A 49 -12.61 -2.80 -27.96
CA ASN A 49 -11.78 -1.64 -27.62
C ASN A 49 -12.61 -0.46 -27.09
N LEU A 50 -13.77 -0.20 -27.70
CA LEU A 50 -14.69 0.83 -27.25
C LEU A 50 -15.24 0.51 -25.87
N ALA A 51 -15.61 -0.75 -25.60
CA ALA A 51 -16.08 -1.20 -24.29
C ALA A 51 -15.04 -0.98 -23.19
N ALA A 52 -13.76 -1.27 -23.46
CA ALA A 52 -12.68 -0.99 -22.53
C ALA A 52 -12.54 0.52 -22.25
N GLY A 53 -12.53 1.35 -23.30
CA GLY A 53 -12.42 2.81 -23.17
C GLY A 53 -13.62 3.45 -22.47
N VAL A 54 -14.83 3.05 -22.85
CA VAL A 54 -16.11 3.56 -22.30
C VAL A 54 -16.28 3.18 -20.82
N PHE A 55 -15.74 2.05 -20.39
CA PHE A 55 -15.74 1.67 -18.97
C PHE A 55 -14.79 2.54 -18.12
N ILE A 56 -13.63 2.94 -18.67
CA ILE A 56 -12.61 3.72 -17.95
C ILE A 56 -12.90 5.23 -18.00
N LEU A 57 -13.47 5.73 -19.11
CA LEU A 57 -13.76 7.15 -19.33
C LEU A 57 -14.47 7.85 -18.14
N PRO A 58 -15.50 7.26 -17.50
CA PRO A 58 -16.17 7.87 -16.36
C PRO A 58 -15.24 8.25 -15.19
N PHE A 59 -14.14 7.53 -14.98
CA PHE A 59 -13.20 7.84 -13.91
C PHE A 59 -12.55 9.22 -14.09
N PHE A 60 -12.28 9.65 -15.33
CA PHE A 60 -11.78 10.99 -15.62
C PHE A 60 -12.85 12.09 -15.47
N LEU A 61 -14.10 11.76 -15.78
CA LEU A 61 -15.18 12.74 -15.81
C LEU A 61 -15.78 12.98 -14.42
N PHE A 62 -15.88 11.94 -13.59
CA PHE A 62 -16.73 11.97 -12.40
C PHE A 62 -15.98 11.77 -11.08
N SER A 63 -14.78 11.15 -11.06
CA SER A 63 -14.10 10.83 -9.79
C SER A 63 -13.85 12.06 -8.93
N ALA A 64 -13.40 13.19 -9.51
CA ALA A 64 -13.13 14.41 -8.75
C ALA A 64 -14.39 14.96 -8.06
N HIS A 65 -15.51 14.98 -8.78
CA HIS A 65 -16.80 15.35 -8.21
C HIS A 65 -17.26 14.34 -7.15
N ALA A 66 -17.09 13.04 -7.41
CA ALA A 66 -17.40 12.00 -6.44
C ALA A 66 -16.63 12.13 -5.13
N GLY A 67 -15.34 12.49 -5.18
CA GLY A 67 -14.53 12.77 -3.99
C GLY A 67 -15.13 13.90 -3.14
N MET A 68 -15.52 15.02 -3.78
CA MET A 68 -16.19 16.12 -3.08
C MET A 68 -17.53 15.70 -2.47
N VAL A 69 -18.36 14.96 -3.22
CA VAL A 69 -19.64 14.44 -2.71
C VAL A 69 -19.45 13.49 -1.52
N ALA A 70 -18.42 12.65 -1.56
CA ALA A 70 -18.11 11.66 -0.53
C ALA A 70 -17.59 12.26 0.78
N ASP A 71 -16.87 13.38 0.72
CA ASP A 71 -16.43 14.09 1.92
C ASP A 71 -17.56 14.94 2.53
N ASN A 72 -18.52 15.41 1.71
CA ASN A 72 -19.60 16.32 2.12
C ASN A 72 -20.95 15.67 2.41
N MET A 73 -21.07 14.35 2.26
CA MET A 73 -22.31 13.60 2.50
C MET A 73 -22.07 12.41 3.42
N ASP A 74 -23.11 11.96 4.13
CA ASP A 74 -23.02 10.71 4.88
C ASP A 74 -22.63 9.56 3.95
N LYS A 75 -21.49 8.92 4.23
CA LYS A 75 -20.87 7.93 3.34
C LYS A 75 -21.74 6.69 3.18
N ALA A 76 -22.45 6.29 4.22
CA ALA A 76 -23.36 5.14 4.16
C ALA A 76 -24.61 5.45 3.33
N MET A 77 -25.15 6.66 3.45
CA MET A 77 -26.26 7.14 2.63
C MET A 77 -25.85 7.23 1.15
N LEU A 78 -24.64 7.72 0.86
CA LEU A 78 -24.09 7.73 -0.50
C LEU A 78 -23.97 6.31 -1.07
N ILE A 79 -23.37 5.38 -0.32
CA ILE A 79 -23.25 3.97 -0.74
C ILE A 79 -24.63 3.38 -1.06
N ARG A 80 -25.64 3.57 -0.19
CA ARG A 80 -26.99 3.05 -0.43
C ARG A 80 -27.62 3.60 -1.71
N ARG A 81 -27.45 4.90 -1.97
CA ARG A 81 -27.93 5.53 -3.23
C ARG A 81 -27.22 4.97 -4.46
N LEU A 82 -25.90 4.80 -4.39
CA LEU A 82 -25.11 4.23 -5.48
C LEU A 82 -25.46 2.76 -5.75
N LYS A 83 -25.76 1.97 -4.71
CA LYS A 83 -26.21 0.57 -4.88
C LYS A 83 -27.65 0.47 -5.39
N LEU A 84 -28.52 1.42 -5.04
CA LEU A 84 -29.85 1.51 -5.66
C LEU A 84 -29.74 1.87 -7.15
N LEU A 85 -28.86 2.81 -7.50
CA LEU A 85 -28.57 3.15 -8.89
C LEU A 85 -28.02 1.95 -9.66
N GLU A 86 -27.09 1.19 -9.05
CA GLU A 86 -26.57 -0.06 -9.64
C GLU A 86 -27.69 -1.07 -9.91
N LEU A 87 -28.63 -1.28 -8.99
CA LEU A 87 -29.77 -2.16 -9.22
C LEU A 87 -30.62 -1.72 -10.43
N ILE A 88 -30.84 -0.42 -10.59
CA ILE A 88 -31.56 0.11 -11.76
C ILE A 88 -30.77 -0.16 -13.04
N ILE A 89 -29.47 0.17 -13.06
CA ILE A 89 -28.60 -0.06 -14.21
C ILE A 89 -28.57 -1.56 -14.58
N MET A 90 -28.45 -2.45 -13.59
CA MET A 90 -28.37 -3.90 -13.79
C MET A 90 -29.70 -4.52 -14.21
N SER A 91 -30.82 -3.93 -13.77
CA SER A 91 -32.16 -4.32 -14.27
C SER A 91 -32.33 -3.94 -15.74
N CYS A 92 -31.89 -2.74 -16.13
CA CYS A 92 -31.85 -2.35 -17.54
C CYS A 92 -30.88 -3.23 -18.34
N ALA A 93 -29.75 -3.60 -17.75
CA ALA A 93 -28.75 -4.47 -18.38
C ALA A 93 -29.29 -5.87 -18.62
N ALA A 94 -30.06 -6.43 -17.67
CA ALA A 94 -30.75 -7.69 -17.86
C ALA A 94 -31.71 -7.66 -19.06
N VAL A 95 -32.51 -6.59 -19.20
CA VAL A 95 -33.38 -6.42 -20.37
C VAL A 95 -32.54 -6.28 -21.65
N ALA A 96 -31.44 -5.53 -21.62
CA ALA A 96 -30.55 -5.35 -22.77
C ALA A 96 -29.86 -6.66 -23.20
N ILE A 97 -29.47 -7.52 -22.25
CA ILE A 97 -28.93 -8.86 -22.51
C ILE A 97 -29.99 -9.74 -23.19
N LEU A 98 -31.21 -9.78 -22.63
CA LEU A 98 -32.30 -10.62 -23.15
C LEU A 98 -32.76 -10.18 -24.55
N THR A 99 -32.74 -8.87 -24.82
CA THR A 99 -33.05 -8.29 -26.12
C THR A 99 -31.85 -8.23 -27.07
N GLN A 100 -30.67 -8.67 -26.62
CA GLN A 100 -29.40 -8.65 -27.36
C GLN A 100 -29.04 -7.26 -27.94
N SER A 101 -29.43 -6.19 -27.24
CA SER A 101 -29.16 -4.82 -27.69
C SER A 101 -27.74 -4.38 -27.29
N TYR A 102 -26.74 -4.76 -28.09
CA TYR A 102 -25.32 -4.53 -27.77
C TYR A 102 -24.95 -3.06 -27.57
N LEU A 103 -25.54 -2.13 -28.32
CA LEU A 103 -25.32 -0.68 -28.12
C LEU A 103 -25.87 -0.20 -26.78
N VAL A 104 -27.05 -0.67 -26.37
CA VAL A 104 -27.62 -0.36 -25.06
C VAL A 104 -26.76 -0.97 -23.97
N MET A 105 -26.23 -2.18 -24.17
CA MET A 105 -25.31 -2.80 -23.22
C MET A 105 -24.02 -1.99 -23.06
N LEU A 106 -23.48 -1.44 -24.15
CA LEU A 106 -22.31 -0.56 -24.13
C LEU A 106 -22.61 0.76 -23.39
N LEU A 107 -23.79 1.36 -23.61
CA LEU A 107 -24.23 2.53 -22.85
C LEU A 107 -24.37 2.21 -21.35
N LEU A 108 -24.92 1.06 -21.01
CA LEU A 108 -25.06 0.63 -19.62
C LEU A 108 -23.70 0.31 -18.99
N LEU A 109 -22.70 -0.13 -19.76
CA LEU A 109 -21.32 -0.25 -19.30
C LEU A 109 -20.71 1.11 -18.93
N PHE A 110 -21.00 2.17 -19.69
CA PHE A 110 -20.64 3.55 -19.32
C PHE A 110 -21.31 3.98 -18.01
N MET A 111 -22.61 3.71 -17.87
CA MET A 111 -23.37 4.06 -16.67
C MET A 111 -22.85 3.31 -15.44
N MET A 112 -22.52 2.02 -15.60
CA MET A 112 -21.88 1.21 -14.58
C MET A 112 -20.51 1.80 -14.19
N GLY A 113 -19.64 2.10 -15.16
CA GLY A 113 -18.35 2.75 -14.88
C GLY A 113 -18.50 4.11 -14.19
N SER A 114 -19.57 4.86 -14.50
CA SER A 114 -19.91 6.11 -13.81
C SER A 114 -20.30 5.87 -12.36
N GLN A 115 -21.08 4.83 -12.08
CA GLN A 115 -21.39 4.41 -10.71
C GLN A 115 -20.10 3.98 -9.96
N SER A 116 -19.22 3.19 -10.58
CA SER A 116 -17.96 2.75 -9.97
C SER A 116 -17.01 3.92 -9.69
N ALA A 117 -16.98 4.94 -10.56
CA ALA A 117 -16.21 6.18 -10.35
C ALA A 117 -16.70 6.96 -9.11
N TYR A 118 -18.00 6.90 -8.79
CA TYR A 118 -18.53 7.45 -7.55
C TYR A 118 -18.30 6.56 -6.33
N PHE A 119 -18.36 5.26 -6.52
CA PHE A 119 -18.20 4.29 -5.42
C PHE A 119 -16.75 4.24 -4.92
N GLY A 120 -15.76 4.37 -5.81
CA GLY A 120 -14.33 4.27 -5.49
C GLY A 120 -13.86 5.20 -4.36
N PRO A 121 -14.09 6.53 -4.43
CA PRO A 121 -13.72 7.47 -3.36
C PRO A 121 -14.33 7.13 -2.00
N VAL A 122 -15.62 6.75 -1.99
CA VAL A 122 -16.34 6.40 -0.76
C VAL A 122 -15.86 5.08 -0.18
N LYS A 123 -15.57 4.10 -1.05
CA LYS A 123 -15.09 2.77 -0.68
C LYS A 123 -13.87 2.88 0.24
N TYR A 124 -12.85 3.63 -0.15
CA TYR A 124 -11.61 3.70 0.61
C TYR A 124 -11.64 4.75 1.73
N SER A 125 -12.33 5.89 1.54
CA SER A 125 -12.43 6.93 2.57
C SER A 125 -13.33 6.57 3.76
N LEU A 126 -14.17 5.53 3.63
CA LEU A 126 -14.95 4.97 4.74
C LEU A 126 -14.07 4.27 5.78
N LEU A 127 -12.96 3.65 5.36
CA LEU A 127 -12.08 2.86 6.22
C LEU A 127 -11.53 3.68 7.41
N PRO A 128 -10.90 4.86 7.23
CA PRO A 128 -10.40 5.66 8.34
C PRO A 128 -11.48 6.20 9.28
N GLN A 129 -12.74 6.25 8.86
CA GLN A 129 -13.86 6.64 9.74
C GLN A 129 -14.41 5.47 10.56
N THR A 130 -14.28 4.25 10.05
CA THR A 130 -14.93 3.05 10.61
C THR A 130 -13.96 2.21 11.45
N LEU A 131 -12.69 2.22 11.06
CA LEU A 131 -11.62 1.40 11.64
C LEU A 131 -10.69 2.26 12.50
N LYS A 132 -10.09 1.64 13.51
CA LYS A 132 -9.00 2.27 14.26
C LYS A 132 -7.77 2.40 13.35
N GLU A 133 -6.85 3.32 13.66
CA GLU A 133 -5.60 3.47 12.90
C GLU A 133 -4.83 2.15 12.80
N SER A 134 -4.84 1.34 13.86
CA SER A 134 -4.17 0.04 13.87
C SER A 134 -4.89 -1.05 13.04
N GLU A 135 -6.14 -0.81 12.68
CA GLU A 135 -6.94 -1.72 11.86
C GLU A 135 -6.91 -1.32 10.38
N LEU A 136 -6.28 -0.20 9.99
CA LEU A 136 -6.33 0.31 8.61
C LEU A 136 -5.65 -0.62 7.61
N VAL A 137 -4.48 -1.16 7.95
CA VAL A 137 -3.79 -2.10 7.06
C VAL A 137 -4.61 -3.37 6.90
N THR A 138 -5.14 -3.93 7.99
CA THR A 138 -6.03 -5.08 7.96
C THR A 138 -7.29 -4.80 7.12
N GLY A 139 -7.89 -3.61 7.27
CA GLY A 139 -9.02 -3.15 6.47
C GLY A 139 -8.74 -3.14 4.98
N ASN A 140 -7.62 -2.51 4.58
CA ASN A 140 -7.20 -2.45 3.19
C ASN A 140 -6.85 -3.85 2.64
N ALA A 141 -6.16 -4.70 3.42
CA ALA A 141 -5.86 -6.06 3.01
C ALA A 141 -7.11 -6.89 2.67
N TRP A 142 -8.16 -6.80 3.50
CA TRP A 142 -9.44 -7.44 3.20
C TRP A 142 -10.09 -6.87 1.95
N VAL A 143 -10.12 -5.54 1.82
CA VAL A 143 -10.72 -4.87 0.66
C VAL A 143 -10.04 -5.27 -0.65
N GLU A 144 -8.71 -5.29 -0.68
CA GLU A 144 -7.93 -5.70 -1.86
C GLU A 144 -8.16 -7.18 -2.17
N MET A 145 -8.02 -8.06 -1.18
CA MET A 145 -8.30 -9.49 -1.33
C MET A 145 -9.71 -9.73 -1.91
N GLY A 146 -10.73 -9.10 -1.33
CA GLY A 146 -12.11 -9.23 -1.79
C GLY A 146 -12.30 -8.71 -3.21
N THR A 147 -11.63 -7.62 -3.58
CA THR A 147 -11.70 -7.05 -4.93
C THR A 147 -11.11 -8.01 -5.97
N PHE A 148 -9.90 -8.53 -5.74
CA PHE A 148 -9.24 -9.44 -6.68
C PHE A 148 -9.93 -10.80 -6.79
N ILE A 149 -10.42 -11.35 -5.68
CA ILE A 149 -11.24 -12.58 -5.72
C ILE A 149 -12.54 -12.32 -6.49
N SER A 150 -13.22 -11.19 -6.26
CA SER A 150 -14.42 -10.84 -7.01
C SER A 150 -14.17 -10.65 -8.51
N ILE A 151 -13.06 -10.03 -8.90
CA ILE A 151 -12.65 -9.90 -10.31
C ILE A 151 -12.44 -11.28 -10.93
N LEU A 152 -11.71 -12.16 -10.24
CA LEU A 152 -11.45 -13.53 -10.70
C LEU A 152 -12.74 -14.32 -10.85
N VAL A 153 -13.54 -14.42 -9.79
CA VAL A 153 -14.79 -15.18 -9.79
C VAL A 153 -15.75 -14.62 -10.84
N GLY A 154 -15.83 -13.30 -11.00
CA GLY A 154 -16.69 -12.69 -12.01
C GLY A 154 -16.25 -12.99 -13.43
N THR A 155 -14.94 -12.95 -13.69
CA THR A 155 -14.37 -13.26 -15.02
C THR A 155 -14.58 -14.72 -15.38
N LEU A 156 -14.32 -15.65 -14.45
CA LEU A 156 -14.52 -17.08 -14.68
C LEU A 156 -16.01 -17.44 -14.82
N SER A 157 -16.86 -16.88 -13.95
CA SER A 157 -18.30 -17.14 -13.99
C SER A 157 -18.92 -16.63 -15.29
N ALA A 158 -18.46 -15.49 -15.84
CA ALA A 158 -18.94 -14.99 -17.13
C ALA A 158 -18.70 -16.00 -18.26
N GLY A 159 -17.51 -16.62 -18.30
CA GLY A 159 -17.20 -17.68 -19.27
C GLY A 159 -18.14 -18.88 -19.15
N LEU A 160 -18.35 -19.36 -17.92
CA LEU A 160 -19.26 -20.48 -17.63
C LEU A 160 -20.71 -20.16 -18.00
N ILE A 161 -21.18 -18.95 -17.71
CA ILE A 161 -22.53 -18.49 -18.04
C ILE A 161 -22.71 -18.48 -19.56
N VAL A 162 -21.77 -17.89 -20.31
CA VAL A 162 -21.87 -17.79 -21.78
C VAL A 162 -21.77 -19.16 -22.45
N ALA A 163 -21.01 -20.10 -21.87
CA ALA A 163 -20.91 -21.47 -22.37
C ALA A 163 -22.14 -22.35 -22.08
N SER A 164 -23.08 -21.90 -21.24
CA SER A 164 -24.28 -22.66 -20.89
C SER A 164 -25.41 -22.52 -21.92
N ASP A 165 -26.28 -23.53 -22.00
CA ASP A 165 -27.47 -23.54 -22.89
C ASP A 165 -28.46 -22.39 -22.61
N HIS A 166 -28.39 -21.79 -21.42
CA HIS A 166 -29.25 -20.69 -20.98
C HIS A 166 -28.47 -19.38 -20.77
N SER A 167 -27.47 -19.13 -21.60
CA SER A 167 -26.52 -18.01 -21.46
C SER A 167 -27.15 -16.64 -21.17
N LEU A 168 -28.14 -16.22 -21.96
CA LEU A 168 -28.79 -14.91 -21.82
C LEU A 168 -29.60 -14.80 -20.52
N ILE A 169 -30.42 -15.81 -20.21
CA ILE A 169 -31.28 -15.83 -19.02
C ILE A 169 -30.43 -15.94 -17.75
N GLY A 170 -29.40 -16.79 -17.78
CA GLY A 170 -28.45 -16.96 -16.68
C GLY A 170 -27.72 -15.65 -16.36
N ALA A 171 -27.18 -14.98 -17.39
CA ALA A 171 -26.51 -13.70 -17.22
C ALA A 171 -27.45 -12.63 -16.65
N ALA A 172 -28.64 -12.45 -17.24
CA ALA A 172 -29.64 -11.47 -16.81
C ALA A 172 -30.07 -11.68 -15.34
N THR A 173 -30.31 -12.93 -14.95
CA THR A 173 -30.74 -13.29 -13.59
C THR A 173 -29.65 -13.01 -12.56
N ILE A 174 -28.40 -13.38 -12.88
CA ILE A 174 -27.27 -13.23 -11.96
C ILE A 174 -26.96 -11.76 -11.70
N VAL A 175 -26.89 -10.91 -12.73
CA VAL A 175 -26.53 -9.49 -12.54
C VAL A 175 -27.57 -8.72 -11.71
N VAL A 176 -28.85 -9.07 -11.85
CA VAL A 176 -29.95 -8.51 -11.03
C VAL A 176 -29.88 -9.07 -9.61
N THR A 177 -29.69 -10.39 -9.46
CA THR A 177 -29.65 -11.01 -8.12
C THR A 177 -28.51 -10.45 -7.28
N LEU A 178 -27.30 -10.31 -7.85
CA LEU A 178 -26.15 -9.74 -7.16
C LEU A 178 -26.36 -8.28 -6.78
N SER A 179 -26.97 -7.47 -7.65
CA SER A 179 -27.27 -6.07 -7.34
C SER A 179 -28.36 -5.92 -6.26
N VAL A 180 -29.38 -6.79 -6.24
CA VAL A 180 -30.39 -6.84 -5.16
C VAL A 180 -29.74 -7.16 -3.83
N ILE A 181 -28.95 -8.25 -3.76
CA ILE A 181 -28.25 -8.64 -2.52
C ILE A 181 -27.28 -7.53 -2.09
N GLY A 182 -26.52 -6.96 -3.02
CA GLY A 182 -25.61 -5.85 -2.75
C GLY A 182 -26.32 -4.62 -2.18
N TYR A 183 -27.50 -4.27 -2.70
CA TYR A 183 -28.33 -3.19 -2.16
C TYR A 183 -28.84 -3.51 -0.75
N LEU A 184 -29.36 -4.72 -0.51
CA LEU A 184 -29.82 -5.16 0.80
C LEU A 184 -28.70 -5.13 1.86
N CYS A 185 -27.51 -5.62 1.53
CA CYS A 185 -26.33 -5.54 2.38
C CYS A 185 -25.93 -4.09 2.69
N SER A 186 -26.01 -3.19 1.70
CA SER A 186 -25.64 -1.78 1.87
C SER A 186 -26.50 -1.04 2.90
N ARG A 187 -27.75 -1.49 3.11
CA ARG A 187 -28.66 -0.90 4.11
C ARG A 187 -28.22 -1.16 5.54
N ALA A 188 -27.45 -2.22 5.78
CA ALA A 188 -26.92 -2.56 7.09
C ALA A 188 -25.61 -1.80 7.44
N ILE A 189 -25.06 -1.01 6.51
CA ILE A 189 -23.88 -0.16 6.78
C ILE A 189 -24.30 0.96 7.77
N PRO A 190 -23.62 1.12 8.92
CA PRO A 190 -23.93 2.17 9.89
C PRO A 190 -23.74 3.58 9.32
N ALA A 191 -24.45 4.57 9.88
CA ALA A 191 -24.31 5.98 9.49
C ALA A 191 -22.88 6.49 9.73
N LEU A 192 -22.38 7.31 8.80
CA LEU A 192 -21.03 7.84 8.75
C LEU A 192 -21.09 9.30 8.28
N PRO A 193 -21.39 10.23 9.20
CA PRO A 193 -21.61 11.63 8.84
C PRO A 193 -20.32 12.29 8.32
N PRO A 194 -20.44 13.38 7.53
CA PRO A 194 -19.30 14.17 7.07
C PRO A 194 -18.38 14.60 8.21
N GLN A 195 -17.08 14.57 7.95
CA GLN A 195 -16.06 15.09 8.87
C GLN A 195 -15.57 16.41 8.27
N GLY A 196 -15.84 17.54 8.94
CA GLY A 196 -15.45 18.87 8.44
C GLY A 196 -16.62 19.80 8.11
N LYS A 197 -16.31 20.93 7.46
CA LYS A 197 -17.33 21.88 7.00
C LYS A 197 -17.97 21.35 5.72
N ILE A 198 -19.30 21.48 5.61
CA ILE A 198 -20.03 21.09 4.40
C ILE A 198 -19.94 22.24 3.41
N ASP A 199 -19.25 22.00 2.31
CA ASP A 199 -19.08 22.93 1.20
C ASP A 199 -20.19 22.78 0.15
N LYS A 200 -20.43 23.86 -0.60
CA LYS A 200 -21.32 23.82 -1.77
C LYS A 200 -20.63 23.06 -2.90
N ILE A 201 -21.11 21.85 -3.17
CA ILE A 201 -20.60 21.00 -4.25
C ILE A 201 -21.03 21.57 -5.60
N ARG A 202 -20.06 21.79 -6.50
CA ARG A 202 -20.32 22.15 -7.91
C ARG A 202 -19.77 21.06 -8.81
N PHE A 203 -20.53 20.70 -9.84
CA PHE A 203 -20.07 19.74 -10.84
C PHE A 203 -19.13 20.44 -11.84
N THR A 204 -17.84 20.12 -11.76
CA THR A 204 -16.78 20.67 -12.61
C THR A 204 -15.88 19.53 -13.12
N PRO A 205 -16.26 18.82 -14.20
CA PRO A 205 -15.62 17.55 -14.56
C PRO A 205 -14.12 17.69 -14.87
N LEU A 206 -13.75 18.60 -15.78
CA LEU A 206 -12.36 18.78 -16.20
C LEU A 206 -11.55 19.66 -15.23
N SER A 207 -12.11 20.82 -14.86
CA SER A 207 -11.41 21.74 -13.94
C SER A 207 -11.32 21.18 -12.52
N GLY A 208 -12.33 20.44 -12.05
CA GLY A 208 -12.30 19.75 -10.77
C GLY A 208 -11.26 18.62 -10.73
N THR A 209 -11.12 17.86 -11.82
CA THR A 209 -10.04 16.86 -11.96
C THR A 209 -8.66 17.49 -11.83
N TRP A 210 -8.42 18.58 -12.57
CA TRP A 210 -7.14 19.29 -12.48
C TRP A 210 -6.87 19.84 -11.07
N GLN A 211 -7.88 20.46 -10.44
CA GLN A 211 -7.77 20.99 -9.09
C GLN A 211 -7.50 19.91 -8.04
N SER A 212 -8.18 18.76 -8.14
CA SER A 212 -7.99 17.61 -7.25
C SER A 212 -6.56 17.07 -7.33
N ILE A 213 -6.04 16.89 -8.56
CA ILE A 213 -4.65 16.47 -8.80
C ILE A 213 -3.66 17.53 -8.28
N ALA A 214 -3.89 18.81 -8.58
CA ALA A 214 -3.03 19.90 -8.13
C ALA A 214 -2.97 20.01 -6.60
N LYS A 215 -4.07 19.68 -5.90
CA LYS A 215 -4.13 19.66 -4.45
C LYS A 215 -3.26 18.54 -3.86
N VAL A 216 -3.43 17.29 -4.30
CA VAL A 216 -2.63 16.16 -3.78
C VAL A 216 -1.14 16.28 -4.11
N ARG A 217 -0.78 16.93 -5.23
CA ARG A 217 0.61 17.22 -5.58
C ARG A 217 1.34 18.11 -4.58
N LYS A 218 0.61 18.91 -3.79
CA LYS A 218 1.19 19.72 -2.70
C LYS A 218 1.59 18.89 -1.48
N THR A 219 1.20 17.62 -1.44
CA THR A 219 1.54 16.68 -0.36
C THR A 219 2.42 15.56 -0.92
N PRO A 220 3.76 15.72 -0.95
CA PRO A 220 4.66 14.84 -1.69
C PRO A 220 4.50 13.35 -1.37
N GLY A 221 4.29 12.99 -0.10
CA GLY A 221 4.06 11.61 0.30
C GLY A 221 2.81 10.99 -0.35
N ILE A 222 1.66 11.68 -0.30
CA ILE A 222 0.41 11.20 -0.91
C ILE A 222 0.58 11.10 -2.43
N TRP A 223 1.21 12.09 -3.06
CA TRP A 223 1.46 12.07 -4.50
C TRP A 223 2.31 10.88 -4.94
N MET A 224 3.39 10.58 -4.21
CA MET A 224 4.25 9.43 -4.50
C MET A 224 3.52 8.10 -4.28
N ALA A 225 2.68 8.00 -3.26
CA ALA A 225 1.83 6.82 -3.05
C ALA A 225 0.82 6.63 -4.20
N ILE A 226 0.21 7.72 -4.70
CA ILE A 226 -0.69 7.67 -5.86
C ILE A 226 0.07 7.17 -7.10
N LEU A 227 1.26 7.70 -7.39
CA LEU A 227 2.06 7.26 -8.53
C LEU A 227 2.47 5.77 -8.41
N ALA A 228 2.84 5.33 -7.21
CA ALA A 228 3.16 3.93 -6.94
C ALA A 228 1.96 3.00 -7.14
N ILE A 229 0.77 3.37 -6.62
CA ILE A 229 -0.48 2.66 -6.86
C ILE A 229 -0.83 2.63 -8.36
N SER A 230 -0.68 3.75 -9.05
CA SER A 230 -0.97 3.86 -10.48
C SER A 230 -0.03 2.96 -11.30
N TRP A 231 1.23 2.85 -10.90
CA TRP A 231 2.19 1.93 -11.50
C TRP A 231 1.80 0.46 -11.32
N PHE A 232 1.26 0.07 -10.16
CA PHE A 232 0.70 -1.27 -9.98
C PHE A 232 -0.45 -1.55 -10.95
N TRP A 233 -1.37 -0.59 -11.12
CA TRP A 233 -2.48 -0.74 -12.07
C TRP A 233 -2.01 -0.77 -13.53
N PHE A 234 -0.95 -0.04 -13.87
CA PHE A 234 -0.28 -0.14 -15.17
C PHE A 234 0.22 -1.57 -15.42
N LEU A 235 1.01 -2.11 -14.50
CA LEU A 235 1.53 -3.48 -14.61
C LEU A 235 0.39 -4.50 -14.71
N GLY A 236 -0.57 -4.42 -13.79
CA GLY A 236 -1.72 -5.33 -13.75
C GLY A 236 -2.54 -5.28 -15.03
N ALA A 237 -2.83 -4.09 -15.56
CA ALA A 237 -3.57 -3.93 -16.81
C ALA A 237 -2.81 -4.56 -17.99
N THR A 238 -1.49 -4.37 -18.09
CA THR A 238 -0.70 -5.00 -19.15
C THR A 238 -0.69 -6.53 -19.01
N TYR A 239 -0.36 -7.07 -17.84
CA TYR A 239 -0.34 -8.53 -17.62
C TYR A 239 -1.69 -9.18 -17.92
N LEU A 240 -2.76 -8.70 -17.29
CA LEU A 240 -4.10 -9.28 -17.43
C LEU A 240 -4.62 -9.25 -18.87
N THR A 241 -4.32 -8.18 -19.62
CA THR A 241 -4.73 -8.05 -21.02
C THR A 241 -3.97 -9.02 -21.92
N GLN A 242 -2.70 -9.31 -21.61
CA GLN A 242 -1.87 -10.17 -22.43
C GLN A 242 -1.99 -11.67 -22.10
N PHE A 243 -2.48 -12.07 -20.92
CA PHE A 243 -2.58 -13.49 -20.55
C PHE A 243 -3.28 -14.39 -21.59
N PRO A 244 -4.40 -14.00 -22.23
CA PRO A 244 -5.02 -14.86 -23.24
C PRO A 244 -4.08 -15.13 -24.43
N ASN A 245 -3.42 -14.09 -24.94
CA ASN A 245 -2.49 -14.23 -26.06
C ASN A 245 -1.18 -14.88 -25.64
N PHE A 246 -0.70 -14.62 -24.43
CA PHE A 246 0.49 -15.25 -23.85
C PHE A 246 0.29 -16.77 -23.73
N ALA A 247 -0.85 -17.21 -23.19
CA ALA A 247 -1.17 -18.63 -23.07
C ALA A 247 -1.24 -19.30 -24.45
N LYS A 248 -1.88 -18.66 -25.43
CA LYS A 248 -2.03 -19.20 -26.78
C LYS A 248 -0.71 -19.26 -27.55
N LEU A 249 0.05 -18.17 -27.56
CA LEU A 249 1.20 -17.99 -28.46
C LEU A 249 2.52 -18.52 -27.87
N HIS A 250 2.67 -18.50 -26.55
CA HIS A 250 3.93 -18.87 -25.88
C HIS A 250 3.82 -20.11 -25.01
N LEU A 251 2.63 -20.43 -24.48
CA LEU A 251 2.42 -21.64 -23.69
C LEU A 251 1.68 -22.74 -24.47
N HIS A 252 1.27 -22.47 -25.72
CA HIS A 252 0.50 -23.39 -26.55
C HIS A 252 -0.72 -23.98 -25.83
N ALA A 253 -1.48 -23.12 -25.15
CA ALA A 253 -2.52 -23.54 -24.22
C ALA A 253 -3.91 -22.97 -24.57
N ASP A 254 -4.95 -23.65 -24.09
CA ASP A 254 -6.35 -23.27 -24.32
C ASP A 254 -6.90 -22.26 -23.29
N ALA A 255 -8.18 -21.90 -23.41
CA ALA A 255 -8.84 -20.96 -22.52
C ALA A 255 -8.89 -21.41 -21.05
N THR A 256 -8.85 -22.71 -20.77
CA THR A 256 -8.85 -23.23 -19.39
C THR A 256 -7.54 -22.91 -18.67
N VAL A 257 -6.42 -22.84 -19.41
CA VAL A 257 -5.14 -22.39 -18.87
C VAL A 257 -5.11 -20.87 -18.69
N VAL A 258 -5.75 -20.09 -19.57
CA VAL A 258 -5.92 -18.64 -19.35
C VAL A 258 -6.62 -18.37 -18.00
N SER A 259 -7.67 -19.13 -17.69
CA SER A 259 -8.35 -19.08 -16.39
C SER A 259 -7.42 -19.42 -15.23
N LEU A 260 -6.54 -20.42 -15.37
CA LEU A 260 -5.52 -20.75 -14.37
C LEU A 260 -4.53 -19.59 -14.17
N LEU A 261 -4.02 -18.96 -15.24
CA LEU A 261 -3.09 -17.84 -15.13
C LEU A 261 -3.73 -16.65 -14.38
N LEU A 262 -4.97 -16.29 -14.75
CA LEU A 262 -5.75 -15.27 -14.04
C LEU A 262 -5.95 -15.62 -12.56
N ALA A 263 -6.24 -16.90 -12.27
CA ALA A 263 -6.42 -17.39 -10.91
C ALA A 263 -5.14 -17.29 -10.08
N LEU A 264 -4.00 -17.77 -10.61
CA LEU A 264 -2.71 -17.70 -9.92
C LEU A 264 -2.33 -16.25 -9.60
N PHE A 265 -2.52 -15.34 -10.56
CA PHE A 265 -2.22 -13.92 -10.36
C PHE A 265 -3.13 -13.29 -9.29
N SER A 266 -4.45 -13.49 -9.38
CA SER A 266 -5.41 -12.91 -8.41
C SER A 266 -5.31 -13.52 -7.01
N ILE A 267 -5.12 -14.84 -6.92
CA ILE A 267 -4.88 -15.52 -5.63
C ILE A 267 -3.53 -15.07 -5.05
N GLY A 268 -2.50 -14.91 -5.89
CA GLY A 268 -1.24 -14.31 -5.51
C GLY A 268 -1.46 -12.97 -4.81
N ILE A 269 -2.17 -12.03 -5.45
CA ILE A 269 -2.46 -10.71 -4.85
C ILE A 269 -3.20 -10.85 -3.51
N ALA A 270 -4.22 -11.70 -3.44
CA ALA A 270 -4.95 -11.98 -2.20
C ALA A 270 -4.03 -12.48 -1.08
N VAL A 271 -3.16 -13.45 -1.37
CA VAL A 271 -2.18 -13.99 -0.40
C VAL A 271 -1.16 -12.92 -0.01
N GLY A 272 -0.67 -12.14 -0.95
CA GLY A 272 0.24 -11.01 -0.69
C GLY A 272 -0.37 -9.96 0.22
N SER A 273 -1.64 -9.60 0.00
CA SER A 273 -2.38 -8.69 0.87
C SER A 273 -2.54 -9.25 2.29
N TRP A 274 -2.79 -10.56 2.41
CA TRP A 274 -2.87 -11.23 3.71
C TRP A 274 -1.51 -11.29 4.44
N ILE A 275 -0.42 -11.58 3.72
CA ILE A 275 0.93 -11.55 4.30
C ILE A 275 1.26 -10.14 4.78
N CYS A 276 0.96 -9.11 3.98
CA CYS A 276 1.17 -7.71 4.36
C CYS A 276 0.49 -7.38 5.69
N GLU A 277 -0.74 -7.85 5.90
CA GLU A 277 -1.45 -7.65 7.16
C GLU A 277 -0.69 -8.24 8.36
N ARG A 278 -0.14 -9.45 8.21
CA ARG A 278 0.63 -10.14 9.26
C ARG A 278 1.96 -9.46 9.56
N VAL A 279 2.68 -9.04 8.53
CA VAL A 279 4.02 -8.44 8.70
C VAL A 279 4.01 -6.97 9.11
N SER A 280 2.88 -6.30 8.96
CA SER A 280 2.71 -4.89 9.33
C SER A 280 2.32 -4.67 10.80
N TYR A 281 2.10 -5.72 11.60
CA TYR A 281 1.73 -5.69 13.03
C TYR A 281 0.59 -4.71 13.36
N GLY A 282 -0.38 -4.55 12.45
CA GLY A 282 -1.49 -3.61 12.64
C GLY A 282 -1.06 -2.14 12.62
N HIS A 283 -0.02 -1.76 11.88
CA HIS A 283 0.31 -0.35 11.64
C HIS A 283 0.63 -0.14 10.17
N VAL A 284 0.56 1.09 9.68
CA VAL A 284 0.98 1.43 8.31
C VAL A 284 2.50 1.28 8.23
N GLU A 285 2.96 0.08 7.85
CA GLU A 285 4.37 -0.26 7.72
C GLU A 285 4.82 -0.24 6.25
N LEU A 286 5.51 0.83 5.87
CA LEU A 286 6.04 1.01 4.52
C LEU A 286 7.32 0.20 4.29
N GLY A 287 7.94 -0.36 5.34
CA GLY A 287 9.08 -1.25 5.22
C GLY A 287 8.78 -2.57 4.49
N VAL A 288 7.51 -2.94 4.32
CA VAL A 288 7.12 -4.13 3.52
C VAL A 288 7.17 -3.84 2.01
N LEU A 289 7.02 -2.57 1.62
CA LEU A 289 6.88 -2.12 0.23
C LEU A 289 8.02 -2.58 -0.70
N PRO A 290 9.31 -2.55 -0.29
CA PRO A 290 10.40 -2.95 -1.18
C PRO A 290 10.39 -4.42 -1.53
N PHE A 291 9.91 -5.30 -0.63
CA PHE A 291 9.77 -6.72 -0.95
C PHE A 291 8.76 -6.96 -2.06
N GLY A 292 7.65 -6.18 -2.06
CA GLY A 292 6.69 -6.19 -3.15
C GLY A 292 7.30 -5.73 -4.47
N VAL A 293 7.98 -4.58 -4.48
CA VAL A 293 8.55 -4.05 -5.74
C VAL A 293 9.68 -4.92 -6.27
N LEU A 294 10.58 -5.41 -5.40
CA LEU A 294 11.66 -6.30 -5.79
C LEU A 294 11.12 -7.62 -6.33
N GLY A 295 10.11 -8.19 -5.69
CA GLY A 295 9.48 -9.41 -6.18
C GLY A 295 8.81 -9.22 -7.55
N LEU A 296 8.12 -8.10 -7.78
CA LEU A 296 7.56 -7.76 -9.10
C LEU A 296 8.64 -7.73 -10.21
N THR A 297 9.84 -7.20 -9.91
CA THR A 297 10.96 -7.24 -10.87
C THR A 297 11.51 -8.65 -11.01
N VAL A 298 11.89 -9.30 -9.91
CA VAL A 298 12.62 -10.58 -9.94
C VAL A 298 11.79 -11.66 -10.60
N PHE A 299 10.55 -11.85 -10.16
CA PHE A 299 9.67 -12.87 -10.74
C PHE A 299 9.14 -12.46 -12.12
N GLY A 300 9.04 -11.16 -12.43
CA GLY A 300 8.73 -10.69 -13.77
C GLY A 300 9.83 -11.00 -14.78
N VAL A 301 11.11 -10.89 -14.38
CA VAL A 301 12.26 -11.31 -15.19
C VAL A 301 12.34 -12.83 -15.27
N ASP A 302 12.19 -13.52 -14.13
CA ASP A 302 12.29 -15.00 -14.08
C ASP A 302 11.23 -15.67 -14.95
N LEU A 303 10.02 -15.10 -14.99
CA LEU A 303 8.91 -15.55 -15.81
C LEU A 303 9.30 -15.73 -17.28
N ILE A 304 10.19 -14.88 -17.81
CA ILE A 304 10.67 -14.95 -19.20
C ILE A 304 11.55 -16.17 -19.42
N PHE A 305 12.44 -16.45 -18.46
CA PHE A 305 13.30 -17.62 -18.48
C PHE A 305 12.57 -18.91 -18.07
N ALA A 306 11.39 -18.78 -17.49
CA ALA A 306 10.52 -19.88 -17.13
C ALA A 306 9.65 -20.38 -18.28
N ILE A 307 9.52 -19.62 -19.38
CA ILE A 307 8.71 -20.02 -20.54
C ILE A 307 9.28 -21.34 -21.10
N PRO A 308 8.47 -22.42 -21.15
CA PRO A 308 8.93 -23.70 -21.67
C PRO A 308 9.21 -23.61 -23.17
N PRO A 309 10.07 -24.48 -23.71
CA PRO A 309 10.22 -24.62 -25.15
C PRO A 309 8.88 -25.05 -25.79
N ALA A 310 8.69 -24.68 -27.06
CA ALA A 310 7.52 -25.13 -27.81
C ALA A 310 7.43 -26.66 -27.83
N PRO A 311 6.21 -27.24 -27.73
CA PRO A 311 6.02 -28.68 -27.79
C PRO A 311 6.52 -29.23 -29.13
N ALA A 312 7.00 -30.48 -29.12
CA ALA A 312 7.52 -31.15 -30.31
C ALA A 312 6.45 -31.29 -31.41
N ASP A 313 5.18 -31.39 -31.02
CA ASP A 313 4.02 -31.32 -31.91
C ASP A 313 3.32 -29.98 -31.72
N LEU A 314 3.38 -29.11 -32.74
CA LEU A 314 2.77 -27.78 -32.72
C LEU A 314 1.23 -27.81 -32.80
N SER A 315 0.62 -28.96 -33.10
CA SER A 315 -0.82 -29.13 -33.04
C SER A 315 -1.33 -29.45 -31.63
N PHE A 316 -0.44 -29.87 -30.74
CA PHE A 316 -0.79 -30.15 -29.36
C PHE A 316 -1.07 -28.85 -28.59
N VAL A 317 -2.21 -28.82 -27.90
CA VAL A 317 -2.63 -27.68 -27.08
C VAL A 317 -2.82 -28.15 -25.64
N TYR A 318 -2.14 -27.50 -24.70
CA TYR A 318 -2.29 -27.79 -23.29
C TYR A 318 -3.67 -27.34 -22.78
N SER A 319 -4.45 -28.30 -22.29
CA SER A 319 -5.59 -28.06 -21.40
C SER A 319 -5.12 -27.88 -19.96
N PHE A 320 -5.99 -27.39 -19.08
CA PHE A 320 -5.74 -27.25 -17.63
C PHE A 320 -5.08 -28.50 -17.02
N SER A 321 -5.66 -29.69 -17.25
CA SER A 321 -5.18 -30.93 -16.62
C SER A 321 -3.79 -31.33 -17.12
N SER A 322 -3.55 -31.22 -18.43
CA SER A 322 -2.23 -31.51 -19.01
C SER A 322 -1.20 -30.47 -18.59
N PHE A 323 -1.59 -29.20 -18.48
CA PHE A 323 -0.70 -28.10 -18.14
C PHE A 323 -0.14 -28.26 -16.72
N ILE A 324 -1.00 -28.54 -15.73
CA ILE A 324 -0.58 -28.72 -14.32
C ILE A 324 0.11 -30.06 -14.05
N SER A 325 0.00 -31.02 -14.96
CA SER A 325 0.66 -32.33 -14.82
C SER A 325 2.09 -32.29 -15.36
N ASP A 326 2.39 -31.36 -16.26
CA ASP A 326 3.72 -31.20 -16.83
C ASP A 326 4.60 -30.30 -15.95
N SER A 327 5.69 -30.89 -15.46
CA SER A 327 6.70 -30.23 -14.63
C SER A 327 7.34 -28.99 -15.28
N GLN A 328 7.33 -28.89 -16.62
CA GLN A 328 7.91 -27.74 -17.33
C GLN A 328 7.17 -26.42 -17.04
N HIS A 329 5.89 -26.49 -16.65
CA HIS A 329 5.07 -25.30 -16.38
C HIS A 329 5.13 -24.82 -14.93
N TYR A 330 5.72 -25.58 -14.02
CA TYR A 330 5.69 -25.26 -12.58
C TYR A 330 6.37 -23.95 -12.26
N ARG A 331 7.45 -23.63 -12.97
CA ARG A 331 8.17 -22.36 -12.79
C ARG A 331 7.33 -21.17 -13.25
N VAL A 332 6.70 -21.24 -14.43
CA VAL A 332 5.77 -20.20 -14.93
C VAL A 332 4.63 -19.97 -13.93
N MET A 333 4.03 -21.06 -13.42
CA MET A 333 2.93 -20.96 -12.46
C MET A 333 3.40 -20.32 -11.14
N ALA A 334 4.58 -20.71 -10.65
CA ALA A 334 5.17 -20.15 -9.44
C ALA A 334 5.50 -18.67 -9.60
N ASP A 335 6.15 -18.28 -10.70
CA ASP A 335 6.52 -16.89 -10.99
C ASP A 335 5.28 -16.02 -11.11
N LEU A 336 4.25 -16.48 -11.81
CA LEU A 336 3.02 -15.71 -11.95
C LEU A 336 2.29 -15.51 -10.61
N PHE A 337 2.23 -16.57 -9.79
CA PHE A 337 1.72 -16.47 -8.43
C PHE A 337 2.54 -15.48 -7.59
N MET A 338 3.88 -15.53 -7.70
CA MET A 338 4.77 -14.67 -6.95
C MET A 338 4.72 -13.20 -7.42
N VAL A 339 4.56 -12.93 -8.71
CA VAL A 339 4.27 -11.58 -9.24
C VAL A 339 2.99 -11.05 -8.61
N GLY A 340 1.91 -11.86 -8.58
CA GLY A 340 0.67 -11.51 -7.90
C GLY A 340 0.89 -11.21 -6.41
N LEU A 341 1.56 -12.11 -5.69
CA LEU A 341 1.88 -11.98 -4.26
C LEU A 341 2.66 -10.69 -3.96
N SER A 342 3.68 -10.41 -4.76
CA SER A 342 4.46 -9.19 -4.68
C SER A 342 3.61 -7.94 -4.93
N GLY A 343 2.65 -8.02 -5.86
CA GLY A 343 1.64 -6.98 -6.07
C GLY A 343 0.77 -6.71 -4.84
N GLY A 344 0.31 -7.77 -4.16
CA GLY A 344 -0.47 -7.67 -2.92
C GLY A 344 0.31 -7.03 -1.76
N LEU A 345 1.60 -7.38 -1.60
CA LEU A 345 2.51 -6.77 -0.63
C LEU A 345 2.77 -5.29 -0.93
N PHE A 346 2.75 -4.93 -2.21
CA PHE A 346 3.00 -3.57 -2.68
C PHE A 346 1.79 -2.64 -2.48
N ILE A 347 0.58 -3.10 -2.83
CA ILE A 347 -0.59 -2.21 -2.97
C ILE A 347 -1.25 -1.83 -1.62
N VAL A 348 -1.34 -2.78 -0.69
CA VAL A 348 -2.03 -2.60 0.60
C VAL A 348 -1.47 -1.46 1.46
N PRO A 349 -0.15 -1.37 1.72
CA PRO A 349 0.38 -0.33 2.58
C PRO A 349 0.25 1.07 1.97
N LEU A 350 0.24 1.19 0.63
CA LEU A 350 0.10 2.47 -0.05
C LEU A 350 -1.30 3.07 0.12
N TYR A 351 -2.36 2.27 0.01
CA TYR A 351 -3.72 2.74 0.26
C TYR A 351 -3.92 3.13 1.74
N ALA A 352 -3.41 2.32 2.66
CA ALA A 352 -3.46 2.62 4.08
C ALA A 352 -2.68 3.91 4.40
N PHE A 353 -1.55 4.15 3.72
CA PHE A 353 -0.76 5.36 3.85
C PHE A 353 -1.51 6.60 3.39
N ILE A 354 -2.12 6.60 2.19
CA ILE A 354 -2.94 7.72 1.72
C ILE A 354 -4.05 8.05 2.73
N GLN A 355 -4.75 7.03 3.23
CA GLN A 355 -5.85 7.20 4.19
C GLN A 355 -5.39 7.75 5.54
N SER A 356 -4.23 7.30 6.04
CA SER A 356 -3.67 7.78 7.31
C SER A 356 -3.13 9.21 7.25
N ARG A 357 -2.71 9.66 6.05
CA ARG A 357 -2.02 10.94 5.87
C ARG A 357 -2.94 12.04 5.35
N ALA A 358 -4.01 11.68 4.64
CA ALA A 358 -4.99 12.65 4.16
C ALA A 358 -5.72 13.31 5.33
N ALA A 359 -6.07 14.59 5.17
CA ALA A 359 -6.93 15.27 6.13
C ALA A 359 -8.30 14.57 6.18
N LYS A 360 -8.92 14.55 7.36
CA LYS A 360 -10.17 13.80 7.61
C LYS A 360 -11.34 14.22 6.71
N ASP A 361 -11.34 15.49 6.30
CA ASP A 361 -12.30 16.15 5.42
C ASP A 361 -11.92 16.12 3.93
N GLU A 362 -10.77 15.54 3.58
CA GLU A 362 -10.24 15.51 2.21
C GLU A 362 -9.82 14.10 1.75
N CYS A 363 -10.06 13.09 2.58
CA CYS A 363 -9.63 11.72 2.29
C CYS A 363 -10.30 11.17 1.02
N ALA A 364 -11.59 11.41 0.79
CA ALA A 364 -12.24 10.92 -0.44
C ALA A 364 -11.74 11.67 -1.67
N GLN A 365 -11.43 12.96 -1.57
CA GLN A 365 -10.79 13.72 -2.65
C GLN A 365 -9.40 13.17 -3.01
N ALA A 366 -8.59 12.77 -2.02
CA ALA A 366 -7.29 12.15 -2.29
C ALA A 366 -7.43 10.80 -3.02
N ILE A 367 -8.39 9.97 -2.62
CA ILE A 367 -8.71 8.71 -3.31
C ILE A 367 -9.30 8.96 -4.70
N ALA A 368 -10.10 10.02 -4.88
CA ALA A 368 -10.59 10.41 -6.20
C ALA A 368 -9.45 10.77 -7.14
N ALA A 369 -8.49 11.58 -6.69
CA ALA A 369 -7.28 11.88 -7.47
C ALA A 369 -6.50 10.59 -7.81
N ASN A 370 -6.37 9.68 -6.84
CA ASN A 370 -5.76 8.37 -7.05
C ASN A 370 -6.44 7.59 -8.19
N ASN A 371 -7.77 7.49 -8.17
CA ASN A 371 -8.51 6.75 -9.19
C ASN A 371 -8.35 7.35 -10.59
N ILE A 372 -8.23 8.68 -10.70
CA ILE A 372 -8.00 9.36 -11.98
C ILE A 372 -6.61 9.02 -12.55
N ILE A 373 -5.57 9.07 -11.72
CA ILE A 373 -4.21 8.72 -12.17
C ILE A 373 -4.10 7.22 -12.47
N ASN A 374 -4.77 6.36 -11.70
CA ASN A 374 -4.85 4.93 -12.00
C ASN A 374 -5.48 4.68 -13.37
N ALA A 375 -6.62 5.33 -13.65
CA ALA A 375 -7.30 5.25 -14.95
C ALA A 375 -6.38 5.72 -16.10
N LEU A 376 -5.63 6.82 -15.89
CA LEU A 376 -4.63 7.29 -16.84
C LEU A 376 -3.57 6.23 -17.13
N PHE A 377 -3.01 5.62 -16.08
CA PHE A 377 -1.97 4.62 -16.20
C PHE A 377 -2.47 3.35 -16.91
N MET A 378 -3.70 2.91 -16.65
CA MET A 378 -4.31 1.79 -17.39
C MET A 378 -4.49 2.10 -18.88
N VAL A 379 -4.88 3.33 -19.24
CA VAL A 379 -4.98 3.75 -20.65
C VAL A 379 -3.60 3.82 -21.30
N VAL A 380 -2.60 4.36 -20.62
CA VAL A 380 -1.21 4.40 -21.12
C VAL A 380 -0.66 2.98 -21.30
N ALA A 381 -0.95 2.05 -20.39
CA ALA A 381 -0.58 0.64 -20.50
C ALA A 381 -1.17 -0.02 -21.76
N ALA A 382 -2.45 0.25 -22.05
CA ALA A 382 -3.12 -0.24 -23.25
C ALA A 382 -2.50 0.34 -24.52
N ILE A 383 -2.28 1.67 -24.57
CA ILE A 383 -1.66 2.34 -25.72
C ILE A 383 -0.23 1.81 -25.95
N LEU A 384 0.57 1.69 -24.89
CA LEU A 384 1.92 1.16 -24.99
C LEU A 384 1.90 -0.28 -25.54
N SER A 385 1.00 -1.14 -25.04
CA SER A 385 0.87 -2.51 -25.52
C SER A 385 0.48 -2.58 -26.99
N ILE A 386 -0.45 -1.72 -27.44
CA ILE A 386 -0.85 -1.62 -28.85
C ILE A 386 0.33 -1.21 -29.74
N ILE A 387 1.11 -0.21 -29.32
CA ILE A 387 2.26 0.27 -30.08
C ILE A 387 3.35 -0.81 -30.15
N LEU A 388 3.75 -1.37 -29.01
CA LEU A 388 4.86 -2.32 -28.96
C LEU A 388 4.51 -3.64 -29.66
N LEU A 389 3.34 -4.22 -29.39
CA LEU A 389 2.97 -5.52 -29.95
C LEU A 389 2.39 -5.42 -31.37
N GLY A 390 1.65 -4.35 -31.66
CA GLY A 390 0.92 -4.21 -32.92
C GLY A 390 1.66 -3.41 -34.00
N VAL A 391 2.49 -2.43 -33.62
CA VAL A 391 3.21 -1.57 -34.59
C VAL A 391 4.68 -1.93 -34.67
N LEU A 392 5.35 -2.15 -33.53
CA LEU A 392 6.75 -2.56 -33.48
C LEU A 392 6.94 -4.08 -33.53
N GLU A 393 5.85 -4.85 -33.51
CA GLU A 393 5.84 -6.32 -33.60
C GLU A 393 6.71 -7.01 -32.54
N TRP A 394 6.84 -6.40 -31.35
CA TRP A 394 7.53 -7.02 -30.21
C TRP A 394 6.78 -8.26 -29.73
N SER A 395 7.52 -9.22 -29.15
CA SER A 395 6.89 -10.36 -28.51
C SER A 395 6.31 -9.98 -27.13
N ILE A 396 5.34 -10.76 -26.64
CA ILE A 396 4.77 -10.56 -25.29
C ILE A 396 5.85 -10.73 -24.20
N PRO A 397 6.78 -11.70 -24.28
CA PRO A 397 7.92 -11.79 -23.37
C PRO A 397 8.78 -10.52 -23.34
N ASP A 398 9.05 -9.89 -24.48
CA ASP A 398 9.82 -8.63 -24.54
C ASP A 398 9.09 -7.50 -23.84
N LEU A 399 7.76 -7.43 -24.00
CA LEU A 399 6.92 -6.48 -23.27
C LEU A 399 7.01 -6.71 -21.76
N PHE A 400 6.89 -7.95 -21.28
CA PHE A 400 7.00 -8.28 -19.86
C PHE A 400 8.40 -7.99 -19.30
N LEU A 401 9.46 -8.23 -20.08
CA LEU A 401 10.83 -7.86 -19.69
C LEU A 401 10.98 -6.33 -19.57
N LEU A 402 10.43 -5.57 -20.51
CA LEU A 402 10.38 -4.10 -20.43
C LEU A 402 9.65 -3.64 -19.17
N LEU A 403 8.51 -4.26 -18.83
CA LEU A 403 7.76 -3.93 -17.59
C LEU A 403 8.62 -4.16 -16.34
N ALA A 404 9.36 -5.26 -16.27
CA ALA A 404 10.23 -5.54 -15.12
C ALA A 404 11.41 -4.54 -15.03
N ALA A 405 11.98 -4.15 -16.17
CA ALA A 405 13.01 -3.11 -16.24
C ALA A 405 12.46 -1.75 -15.79
N MET A 406 11.30 -1.34 -16.32
CA MET A 406 10.62 -0.10 -15.93
C MET A 406 10.24 -0.12 -14.45
N ASN A 407 9.79 -1.26 -13.91
CA ASN A 407 9.45 -1.41 -12.50
C ASN A 407 10.66 -1.11 -11.60
N THR A 408 11.85 -1.55 -12.01
CA THR A 408 13.10 -1.24 -11.30
C THR A 408 13.40 0.25 -11.32
N VAL A 409 13.20 0.93 -12.46
CA VAL A 409 13.40 2.38 -12.57
C VAL A 409 12.40 3.15 -11.69
N VAL A 410 11.12 2.77 -11.74
CA VAL A 410 10.07 3.39 -10.92
C VAL A 410 10.33 3.16 -9.43
N ALA A 411 10.81 1.97 -9.05
CA ALA A 411 11.24 1.68 -7.68
C ALA A 411 12.30 2.69 -7.23
N LEU A 412 13.41 2.77 -7.97
CA LEU A 412 14.52 3.65 -7.64
C LEU A 412 14.07 5.11 -7.55
N TYR A 413 13.19 5.53 -8.47
CA TYR A 413 12.61 6.87 -8.43
C TYR A 413 11.80 7.11 -7.15
N VAL A 414 10.79 6.27 -6.86
CA VAL A 414 9.90 6.46 -5.70
C VAL A 414 10.67 6.46 -4.38
N TYR A 415 11.62 5.54 -4.21
CA TYR A 415 12.43 5.47 -2.98
C TYR A 415 13.44 6.62 -2.84
N SER A 416 13.95 7.17 -3.96
CA SER A 416 14.81 8.35 -3.91
C SER A 416 14.06 9.64 -3.52
N GLN A 417 12.76 9.72 -3.82
CA GLN A 417 11.93 10.89 -3.53
C GLN A 417 11.36 10.88 -2.11
N VAL A 418 11.20 9.70 -1.49
CA VAL A 418 10.60 9.58 -0.15
C VAL A 418 11.55 8.84 0.80
N PRO A 419 12.43 9.57 1.50
CA PRO A 419 13.42 8.99 2.41
C PRO A 419 12.82 8.13 3.52
N GLU A 420 11.61 8.46 3.94
CA GLU A 420 10.86 7.68 4.94
C GLU A 420 10.68 6.22 4.48
N PHE A 421 10.46 5.97 3.18
CA PHE A 421 10.25 4.62 2.67
C PHE A 421 11.53 3.77 2.81
N ALA A 422 12.69 4.34 2.47
CA ALA A 422 13.98 3.67 2.60
C ALA A 422 14.37 3.46 4.07
N GLN A 423 14.12 4.45 4.94
CA GLN A 423 14.42 4.36 6.36
C GLN A 423 13.59 3.29 7.06
N ARG A 424 12.28 3.24 6.78
CA ARG A 424 11.40 2.20 7.33
C ARG A 424 11.80 0.81 6.85
N PHE A 425 12.20 0.65 5.60
CA PHE A 425 12.73 -0.62 5.11
C PHE A 425 13.98 -1.08 5.85
N ILE A 426 14.95 -0.19 6.04
CA ILE A 426 16.19 -0.52 6.77
C ILE A 426 15.85 -0.88 8.23
N SER A 427 15.01 -0.09 8.89
CA SER A 427 14.56 -0.38 10.26
C SER A 427 13.80 -1.70 10.35
N TYR A 428 12.94 -2.00 9.38
CA TYR A 428 12.23 -3.28 9.27
C TYR A 428 13.21 -4.45 9.11
N LEU A 429 14.19 -4.35 8.22
CA LEU A 429 15.21 -5.40 8.02
C LEU A 429 16.00 -5.67 9.30
N LEU A 430 16.44 -4.61 9.98
CA LEU A 430 17.21 -4.74 11.21
C LEU A 430 16.37 -5.35 12.33
N SER A 431 15.13 -4.90 12.48
CA SER A 431 14.21 -5.37 13.53
C SER A 431 13.65 -6.78 13.31
N HIS A 432 13.74 -7.33 12.09
CA HIS A 432 13.21 -8.67 11.76
C HIS A 432 14.28 -9.72 11.51
N PHE A 433 15.39 -9.34 10.86
CA PHE A 433 16.44 -10.30 10.48
C PHE A 433 17.63 -10.31 11.45
N MET A 434 17.91 -9.18 12.12
CA MET A 434 19.09 -9.06 13.00
C MET A 434 18.75 -9.09 14.49
N TYR A 435 17.63 -8.47 14.90
CA TYR A 435 17.22 -8.33 16.29
C TYR A 435 15.80 -8.85 16.50
N ARG A 436 15.47 -9.34 17.70
CA ARG A 436 14.08 -9.58 18.10
C ARG A 436 13.65 -8.42 18.99
N VAL A 437 13.12 -7.37 18.38
CA VAL A 437 12.74 -6.14 19.08
C VAL A 437 11.38 -6.31 19.76
N LYS A 438 11.34 -6.17 21.07
CA LYS A 438 10.09 -6.10 21.85
C LYS A 438 9.91 -4.67 22.33
N VAL A 439 8.82 -4.04 21.92
CA VAL A 439 8.51 -2.64 22.28
C VAL A 439 7.44 -2.63 23.36
N ASN A 440 7.79 -2.15 24.55
CA ASN A 440 6.88 -1.95 25.67
C ASN A 440 6.53 -0.45 25.78
N GLY A 441 5.26 -0.13 26.01
CA GLY A 441 4.83 1.25 26.22
C GLY A 441 4.72 2.11 24.95
N ARG A 442 4.60 1.51 23.75
CA ARG A 442 4.46 2.25 22.48
C ARG A 442 3.34 3.32 22.50
N ILE A 443 2.27 3.06 23.26
CA ILE A 443 1.14 3.98 23.44
C ILE A 443 1.52 5.31 24.13
N HIS A 444 2.66 5.37 24.83
CA HIS A 444 3.12 6.57 25.50
C HIS A 444 3.77 7.59 24.56
N ILE A 445 4.05 7.22 23.29
CA ILE A 445 4.46 8.20 22.27
C ILE A 445 3.19 8.95 21.82
N PRO A 446 3.09 10.28 22.03
CA PRO A 446 1.93 11.06 21.62
C PRO A 446 1.70 10.97 20.11
N ALA A 447 0.46 10.77 19.69
CA ALA A 447 0.11 10.69 18.26
C ALA A 447 0.33 12.02 17.52
N GLN A 448 0.26 13.15 18.22
CA GLN A 448 0.42 14.52 17.70
C GLN A 448 1.14 15.40 18.72
N GLY A 449 1.59 16.59 18.30
CA GLY A 449 2.28 17.55 19.15
C GLY A 449 3.80 17.32 19.27
N ALA A 450 4.53 18.36 19.63
CA ALA A 450 5.98 18.34 19.80
C ALA A 450 6.40 17.50 21.02
N GLY A 451 7.57 16.85 20.95
CA GLY A 451 8.10 16.11 22.09
C GLY A 451 9.57 15.73 21.95
N VAL A 452 10.26 15.62 23.08
CA VAL A 452 11.66 15.20 23.14
C VAL A 452 11.74 13.77 23.70
N ILE A 453 12.30 12.85 22.92
CA ILE A 453 12.61 11.50 23.38
C ILE A 453 14.00 11.51 23.99
N VAL A 454 14.10 11.10 25.25
CA VAL A 454 15.36 10.98 25.97
C VAL A 454 15.66 9.50 26.19
N CYS A 455 16.78 9.03 25.63
CA CYS A 455 17.16 7.61 25.68
C CYS A 455 18.63 7.42 26.07
N ASN A 456 18.93 6.25 26.65
CA ASN A 456 20.30 5.80 26.84
C ASN A 456 20.96 5.40 25.49
N HIS A 457 22.29 5.45 25.42
CA HIS A 457 23.06 5.27 24.18
C HIS A 457 24.07 4.12 24.28
N VAL A 458 23.68 2.94 23.80
CA VAL A 458 24.42 1.68 23.93
C VAL A 458 25.12 1.28 22.63
N SER A 459 24.53 1.60 21.46
CA SER A 459 24.98 1.11 20.15
C SER A 459 24.74 2.12 19.03
N TYR A 460 25.54 2.02 17.96
CA TYR A 460 25.31 2.80 16.72
C TYR A 460 23.95 2.50 16.06
N VAL A 461 23.31 1.37 16.40
CA VAL A 461 22.02 0.95 15.85
C VAL A 461 20.83 1.45 16.69
N ASP A 462 21.08 2.10 17.83
CA ASP A 462 20.04 2.61 18.74
C ASP A 462 19.01 3.46 17.99
N ALA A 463 19.48 4.41 17.18
CA ALA A 463 18.61 5.30 16.40
C ALA A 463 17.68 4.53 15.45
N LEU A 464 18.17 3.46 14.81
CA LEU A 464 17.38 2.65 13.87
C LEU A 464 16.31 1.81 14.58
N ILE A 465 16.62 1.33 15.80
CA ILE A 465 15.68 0.56 16.63
C ILE A 465 14.61 1.48 17.23
N ILE A 466 15.00 2.64 17.75
CA ILE A 466 14.06 3.66 18.25
C ILE A 466 13.14 4.13 17.13
N MET A 467 13.68 4.36 15.94
CA MET A 467 12.90 4.77 14.77
C MET A 467 11.83 3.74 14.40
N GLY A 468 12.16 2.44 14.36
CA GLY A 468 11.18 1.36 14.12
C GLY A 468 10.20 1.14 15.28
N SER A 469 10.56 1.61 16.47
CA SER A 469 9.73 1.52 17.67
C SER A 469 8.73 2.66 17.78
N SER A 470 8.88 3.71 16.97
CA SER A 470 8.00 4.87 16.93
C SER A 470 6.98 4.76 15.81
N THR A 471 5.77 5.28 16.04
CA THR A 471 4.72 5.45 15.03
C THR A 471 4.86 6.77 14.26
N ARG A 472 5.70 7.68 14.75
CA ARG A 472 5.97 9.01 14.17
C ARG A 472 7.43 9.12 13.72
N PRO A 473 7.72 9.88 12.65
CA PRO A 473 9.10 10.22 12.29
C PRO A 473 9.82 10.90 13.46
N ILE A 474 11.07 10.51 13.71
CA ILE A 474 11.92 11.05 14.77
C ILE A 474 13.13 11.72 14.13
N ARG A 475 13.39 12.97 14.49
CA ARG A 475 14.64 13.68 14.19
C ARG A 475 15.69 13.30 15.23
N PHE A 476 16.79 12.70 14.81
CA PHE A 476 17.86 12.31 15.72
C PHE A 476 18.95 13.37 15.79
N VAL A 477 19.34 13.75 17.01
CA VAL A 477 20.53 14.57 17.25
C VAL A 477 21.76 13.66 17.22
N MET A 478 22.70 13.91 16.30
CA MET A 478 23.82 13.00 16.02
C MET A 478 25.15 13.75 15.91
N ASP A 479 26.26 13.15 16.35
CA ASP A 479 27.58 13.77 16.18
C ASP A 479 27.91 14.04 14.71
N LYS A 480 28.40 15.24 14.42
CA LYS A 480 28.71 15.72 13.07
C LYS A 480 29.60 14.75 12.30
N SER A 481 30.62 14.17 12.95
CA SER A 481 31.57 13.27 12.29
C SER A 481 30.91 12.01 11.74
N ILE A 482 29.87 11.51 12.41
CA ILE A 482 29.07 10.36 11.96
C ILE A 482 28.10 10.80 10.87
N SER A 483 27.43 11.94 11.05
CA SER A 483 26.47 12.47 10.07
C SER A 483 27.10 12.82 8.72
N GLU A 484 28.41 13.04 8.67
CA GLU A 484 29.16 13.43 7.47
C GLU A 484 29.94 12.28 6.80
N ILE A 485 29.78 11.03 7.27
CA ILE A 485 30.40 9.86 6.63
C ILE A 485 30.02 9.81 5.13
N PRO A 486 30.99 9.69 4.20
CA PRO A 486 30.71 9.59 2.77
C PRO A 486 29.71 8.47 2.47
N LEU A 487 28.85 8.65 1.45
CA LEU A 487 27.72 7.78 1.09
C LEU A 487 26.52 7.86 2.07
N LEU A 488 26.74 7.80 3.39
CA LEU A 488 25.67 7.87 4.40
C LEU A 488 25.17 9.30 4.67
N LYS A 489 25.99 10.32 4.40
CA LYS A 489 25.64 11.73 4.57
C LYS A 489 24.34 12.13 3.87
N TYR A 490 24.10 11.60 2.68
CA TYR A 490 22.88 11.89 1.92
C TYR A 490 21.65 11.29 2.61
N LEU A 491 21.75 10.01 3.02
CA LEU A 491 20.71 9.31 3.78
C LEU A 491 20.39 10.04 5.09
N PHE A 492 21.39 10.43 5.87
CA PHE A 492 21.19 11.11 7.16
C PHE A 492 20.58 12.51 7.01
N ARG A 493 21.01 13.29 6.00
CA ARG A 493 20.37 14.57 5.70
C ARG A 493 18.89 14.39 5.36
N HIS A 494 18.58 13.38 4.56
CA HIS A 494 17.21 13.07 4.15
C HIS A 494 16.36 12.47 5.27
N ALA A 495 16.99 11.81 6.25
CA ALA A 495 16.38 11.37 7.50
C ALA A 495 16.13 12.48 8.52
N GLY A 496 16.55 13.71 8.21
CA GLY A 496 16.36 14.82 9.13
C GLY A 496 17.26 14.75 10.36
N VAL A 497 18.41 14.08 10.25
CA VAL A 497 19.41 14.07 11.32
C VAL A 497 19.88 15.50 11.59
N ILE A 498 19.91 15.88 12.86
CA ILE A 498 20.39 17.18 13.33
C ILE A 498 21.85 17.00 13.77
N PRO A 499 22.84 17.48 12.99
CA PRO A 499 24.25 17.32 13.33
C PRO A 499 24.62 18.23 14.50
N ILE A 500 25.25 17.67 15.52
CA ILE A 500 25.77 18.39 16.69
C ILE A 500 27.26 18.09 16.87
N CYS A 501 27.99 19.01 17.49
CA CYS A 501 29.36 18.75 17.95
C CYS A 501 29.63 19.54 19.21
N SER A 502 30.69 19.20 19.95
CA SER A 502 31.11 19.98 21.12
C SER A 502 31.33 21.46 20.75
N PRO A 503 30.91 22.42 21.59
CA PRO A 503 31.15 23.85 21.36
C PRO A 503 32.64 24.18 21.23
N LYS A 504 33.53 23.37 21.83
CA LYS A 504 34.99 23.49 21.66
C LYS A 504 35.47 23.14 20.24
N LYS A 505 34.76 22.25 19.53
CA LYS A 505 35.12 21.83 18.17
C LYS A 505 34.56 22.79 17.12
N CYS A 506 33.27 23.14 17.21
CA CYS A 506 32.65 24.09 16.30
C CYS A 506 31.41 24.72 16.95
N LYS A 507 31.57 25.97 17.41
CA LYS A 507 30.49 26.75 18.04
C LYS A 507 29.29 26.95 17.11
N ALA A 508 29.54 27.26 15.84
CA ALA A 508 28.48 27.49 14.85
C ALA A 508 27.61 26.25 14.60
N THR A 509 28.21 25.05 14.51
CA THR A 509 27.42 23.81 14.35
C THR A 509 26.62 23.50 15.62
N TYR A 510 27.21 23.73 16.80
CA TYR A 510 26.52 23.55 18.07
C TYR A 510 25.30 24.46 18.19
N GLU A 511 25.43 25.76 17.91
CA GLU A 511 24.31 26.72 17.95
C GLU A 511 23.23 26.39 16.91
N ASN A 512 23.64 26.05 15.68
CA ASN A 512 22.72 25.65 14.61
C ASN A 512 21.95 24.36 14.93
N ALA A 513 22.51 23.46 15.73
CA ALA A 513 21.79 22.25 16.18
C ALA A 513 20.59 22.63 17.07
N PHE A 514 20.75 23.56 18.01
CA PHE A 514 19.64 24.01 18.86
C PHE A 514 18.58 24.79 18.08
N GLU A 515 18.96 25.57 17.07
CA GLU A 515 17.97 26.22 16.19
C GLU A 515 17.19 25.19 15.35
N GLN A 516 17.86 24.16 14.82
CA GLN A 516 17.17 23.07 14.12
C GLN A 516 16.24 22.27 15.03
N ILE A 517 16.63 22.02 16.29
CA ILE A 517 15.77 21.37 17.29
C ILE A 517 14.54 22.23 17.55
N HIS A 518 14.73 23.53 17.79
CA HIS A 518 13.64 24.48 18.00
C HIS A 518 12.67 24.49 16.81
N HIS A 519 13.18 24.56 15.57
CA HIS A 519 12.35 24.49 14.38
C HIS A 519 11.60 23.16 14.25
N ALA A 520 12.23 22.02 14.55
CA ALA A 520 11.58 20.72 14.52
C ALA A 520 10.43 20.64 15.55
N LEU A 521 10.67 21.10 16.78
CA LEU A 521 9.66 21.13 17.84
C LEU A 521 8.51 22.09 17.50
N ASN A 522 8.79 23.29 16.97
CA ASN A 522 7.75 24.22 16.49
C ASN A 522 6.89 23.63 15.35
N ASN A 523 7.44 22.71 14.57
CA ASN A 523 6.71 21.99 13.53
C ASN A 523 5.98 20.74 14.05
N GLU A 524 5.83 20.61 15.37
CA GLU A 524 5.22 19.47 16.05
C GLU A 524 5.92 18.13 15.74
N GLU A 525 7.24 18.13 15.51
CA GLU A 525 8.00 16.90 15.29
C GLU A 525 8.54 16.30 16.60
N LEU A 526 8.94 15.02 16.56
CA LEU A 526 9.65 14.37 17.66
C LEU A 526 11.16 14.51 17.47
N VAL A 527 11.87 14.93 18.52
CA VAL A 527 13.33 15.00 18.53
C VAL A 527 13.87 13.98 19.53
N CYS A 528 14.75 13.08 19.09
CA CYS A 528 15.42 12.15 20.00
C CYS A 528 16.85 12.62 20.28
N ILE A 529 17.18 12.65 21.57
CA ILE A 529 18.51 12.96 22.09
C ILE A 529 19.01 11.85 23.00
N PHE A 530 20.31 11.60 22.90
CA PHE A 530 21.08 10.73 23.77
C PHE A 530 21.93 11.60 24.72
N PRO A 531 21.44 11.94 25.93
CA PRO A 531 22.05 13.00 26.73
C PRO A 531 23.43 12.63 27.30
N GLU A 532 23.83 11.35 27.23
CA GLU A 532 25.16 10.86 27.62
C GLU A 532 26.27 11.51 26.76
N GLY A 533 25.95 11.84 25.49
CA GLY A 533 26.87 12.47 24.53
C GLY A 533 28.02 11.57 24.06
N ARG A 534 28.02 10.29 24.46
CA ARG A 534 28.92 9.23 24.00
C ARG A 534 28.20 7.88 24.10
N LEU A 535 28.67 6.88 23.38
CA LEU A 535 28.24 5.50 23.56
C LEU A 535 28.72 4.96 24.92
N SER A 536 27.90 4.13 25.55
CA SER A 536 28.22 3.43 26.79
C SER A 536 29.46 2.54 26.62
N VAL A 537 30.29 2.49 27.66
CA VAL A 537 31.62 1.84 27.65
C VAL A 537 31.64 0.56 28.50
N ASP A 538 30.72 0.46 29.45
CA ASP A 538 30.52 -0.64 30.40
C ASP A 538 29.13 -1.28 30.29
N GLY A 539 28.19 -0.65 29.59
CA GLY A 539 26.81 -1.10 29.42
C GLY A 539 25.83 -0.44 30.38
N ASP A 540 26.31 0.39 31.29
CA ASP A 540 25.50 1.21 32.20
C ASP A 540 25.19 2.57 31.56
N ILE A 541 24.18 3.25 32.11
CA ILE A 541 23.75 4.58 31.67
C ILE A 541 24.69 5.63 32.25
N ALA A 542 25.32 6.44 31.40
CA ALA A 542 26.17 7.54 31.85
C ALA A 542 25.37 8.78 32.29
N GLU A 543 26.03 9.69 32.99
CA GLU A 543 25.44 10.97 33.42
C GLU A 543 24.91 11.78 32.23
N PHE A 544 23.70 12.31 32.38
CA PHE A 544 23.07 13.16 31.37
C PHE A 544 23.67 14.57 31.37
N ARG A 545 24.06 15.05 30.19
CA ARG A 545 24.64 16.37 29.98
C ARG A 545 23.56 17.48 29.97
N PRO A 546 23.93 18.74 30.26
CA PRO A 546 23.00 19.88 30.30
C PRO A 546 22.31 20.24 28.97
N GLY A 547 22.67 19.59 27.86
CA GLY A 547 22.08 19.87 26.55
C GLY A 547 20.56 19.68 26.52
N VAL A 548 20.04 18.71 27.28
CA VAL A 548 18.58 18.48 27.38
C VAL A 548 17.86 19.60 28.10
N GLU A 549 18.44 20.15 29.17
CA GLU A 549 17.87 21.27 29.92
C GLU A 549 17.80 22.53 29.05
N ARG A 550 18.87 22.81 28.29
CA ARG A 550 18.88 23.94 27.36
C ARG A 550 17.80 23.84 26.27
N ILE A 551 17.47 22.62 25.80
CA ILE A 551 16.35 22.43 24.85
C ILE A 551 15.04 22.79 25.56
N LEU A 552 14.82 22.24 26.75
CA LEU A 552 13.55 22.37 27.49
C LEU A 552 13.31 23.78 28.05
N GLU A 553 14.38 24.53 28.34
CA GLU A 553 14.30 25.95 28.71
C GLU A 553 13.79 26.82 27.56
N LYS A 554 14.19 26.53 26.33
CA LYS A 554 13.74 27.26 25.14
C LYS A 554 12.36 26.75 24.68
N ASP A 555 12.17 25.44 24.73
CA ASP A 555 11.01 24.72 24.20
C ASP A 555 10.44 23.80 25.29
N PRO A 556 9.50 24.28 26.13
CA PRO A 556 8.93 23.53 27.24
C PRO A 556 7.90 22.50 26.74
N VAL A 557 8.40 21.48 26.04
CA VAL A 557 7.62 20.38 25.46
C VAL A 557 7.66 19.13 26.34
N THR A 558 6.72 18.22 26.13
CA THR A 558 6.69 16.93 26.82
C THR A 558 7.93 16.10 26.52
N VAL A 559 8.47 15.44 27.56
CA VAL A 559 9.60 14.52 27.44
C VAL A 559 9.11 13.08 27.54
N ILE A 560 9.59 12.22 26.65
CA ILE A 560 9.27 10.79 26.61
C ILE A 560 10.54 10.03 27.01
N PRO A 561 10.63 9.54 28.26
CA PRO A 561 11.77 8.75 28.70
C PRO A 561 11.71 7.37 28.03
N MET A 562 12.85 6.94 27.50
CA MET A 562 12.98 5.66 26.81
C MET A 562 14.25 4.94 27.28
N SER A 563 14.21 3.62 27.35
CA SER A 563 15.41 2.81 27.55
C SER A 563 15.54 1.71 26.51
N LEU A 564 16.77 1.45 26.11
CA LEU A 564 17.22 0.36 25.26
C LEU A 564 18.02 -0.63 26.10
N SER A 565 17.61 -1.89 26.09
CA SER A 565 18.33 -3.00 26.74
C SER A 565 18.60 -4.14 25.75
N GLY A 566 19.56 -5.01 26.08
CA GLY A 566 19.91 -6.17 25.24
C GLY A 566 20.87 -5.88 24.07
N LEU A 567 21.23 -4.61 23.83
CA LEU A 567 22.20 -4.21 22.80
C LEU A 567 23.68 -4.33 23.23
N TRP A 568 23.95 -4.40 24.54
CA TRP A 568 25.29 -4.58 25.09
C TRP A 568 25.84 -5.98 24.81
N GLY A 569 26.97 -6.08 24.09
CA GLY A 569 27.50 -7.35 23.58
C GLY A 569 27.07 -7.72 22.16
N SER A 570 26.35 -6.85 21.47
CA SER A 570 26.10 -6.95 20.03
C SER A 570 27.32 -6.51 19.20
N TYR A 571 27.35 -6.88 17.91
CA TYR A 571 28.40 -6.50 16.94
C TYR A 571 28.67 -4.98 16.88
N PHE A 572 27.65 -4.18 17.21
CA PHE A 572 27.68 -2.72 17.15
C PHE A 572 27.95 -2.04 18.50
N SER A 573 28.21 -2.82 19.56
CA SER A 573 28.58 -2.32 20.89
C SER A 573 30.10 -2.37 21.11
N HIS A 574 30.59 -1.65 22.13
CA HIS A 574 32.01 -1.62 22.50
C HIS A 574 32.49 -2.83 23.32
N LYS A 575 31.64 -3.85 23.52
CA LYS A 575 32.01 -5.02 24.34
C LYS A 575 33.05 -5.89 23.61
N GLY A 576 34.29 -5.87 24.10
CA GLY A 576 35.41 -6.67 23.57
C GLY A 576 36.23 -6.00 22.46
N GLY A 577 36.08 -4.69 22.24
CA GLY A 577 36.84 -3.91 21.26
C GLY A 577 36.09 -2.67 20.77
N HIS A 578 36.62 -1.95 19.77
CA HIS A 578 35.84 -0.90 19.10
C HIS A 578 34.62 -1.51 18.40
N ALA A 579 33.47 -0.83 18.44
CA ALA A 579 32.27 -1.27 17.71
C ALA A 579 32.60 -1.57 16.24
N LEU A 580 31.95 -2.59 15.64
CA LEU A 580 32.19 -3.08 14.28
C LEU A 580 33.52 -3.83 14.04
N THR A 581 34.35 -4.07 15.07
CA THR A 581 35.66 -4.76 14.90
C THR A 581 35.65 -6.24 15.28
N THR A 582 34.63 -6.71 15.99
CA THR A 582 34.51 -8.12 16.43
C THR A 582 33.62 -8.90 15.48
N ARG A 583 33.87 -10.19 15.19
CA ARG A 583 32.94 -10.98 14.33
C ARG A 583 31.53 -11.02 14.93
N PRO A 584 30.44 -10.96 14.14
CA PRO A 584 29.08 -10.99 14.68
C PRO A 584 28.79 -12.35 15.34
N LYS A 585 28.84 -12.39 16.68
CA LYS A 585 28.65 -13.63 17.47
C LYS A 585 27.21 -13.85 17.95
N ARG A 586 26.35 -12.82 17.87
CA ARG A 586 24.95 -12.87 18.33
C ARG A 586 23.98 -12.32 17.26
N PHE A 587 23.63 -13.16 16.28
CA PHE A 587 22.42 -12.95 15.49
C PHE A 587 21.19 -13.24 16.37
N TRP A 588 20.09 -12.52 16.20
CA TRP A 588 18.84 -12.68 16.96
C TRP A 588 18.93 -12.32 18.46
N SER A 589 19.70 -11.29 18.79
CA SER A 589 19.69 -10.76 20.17
C SER A 589 18.30 -10.19 20.48
N LYS A 590 17.73 -10.54 21.64
CA LYS A 590 16.54 -9.87 22.16
C LYS A 590 16.92 -8.44 22.51
N VAL A 591 16.20 -7.48 21.94
CA VAL A 591 16.34 -6.07 22.27
C VAL A 591 15.00 -5.62 22.81
N GLU A 592 14.99 -5.03 24.01
CA GLU A 592 13.77 -4.41 24.52
C GLU A 592 13.89 -2.88 24.43
N VAL A 593 12.80 -2.28 23.96
CA VAL A 593 12.61 -0.84 23.91
C VAL A 593 11.49 -0.53 24.88
N ASN A 594 11.82 0.12 26.00
CA ASN A 594 10.85 0.44 27.04
C ASN A 594 10.58 1.94 27.03
N ILE A 595 9.34 2.30 26.73
CA ILE A 595 8.88 3.67 26.59
C ILE A 595 8.04 4.01 27.82
N GLY A 596 8.52 4.94 28.63
CA GLY A 596 7.81 5.43 29.81
C GLY A 596 6.71 6.43 29.47
N GLU A 597 5.87 6.73 30.45
CA GLU A 597 4.86 7.77 30.32
C GLU A 597 5.50 9.13 30.05
N ALA A 598 4.78 9.97 29.32
CA ALA A 598 5.18 11.33 29.02
C ALA A 598 5.29 12.16 30.31
N VAL A 599 6.41 12.84 30.50
CA VAL A 599 6.70 13.65 31.71
C VAL A 599 6.99 15.11 31.36
N ASP A 600 6.83 15.98 32.34
CA ASP A 600 7.31 17.37 32.26
C ASP A 600 8.83 17.40 32.55
N GLY A 601 9.62 17.53 31.48
CA GLY A 601 11.06 17.57 31.58
C GLY A 601 11.63 18.85 32.20
N VAL A 602 10.89 19.96 32.19
CA VAL A 602 11.33 21.23 32.79
C VAL A 602 11.33 21.09 34.31
N THR A 603 10.28 20.48 34.86
CA THR A 603 10.14 20.25 36.31
C THR A 603 11.11 19.18 36.83
N LEU A 604 11.36 18.11 36.07
CA LEU A 604 12.24 17.02 36.47
C LEU A 604 13.74 17.36 36.38
N GLY A 605 14.13 18.20 35.43
CA GLY A 605 15.53 18.48 35.10
C GLY A 605 16.31 17.24 34.64
N ARG A 606 17.59 17.40 34.32
CA ARG A 606 18.40 16.30 33.75
C ARG A 606 18.55 15.09 34.68
N HIS A 607 18.62 15.31 36.00
CA HIS A 607 18.81 14.25 36.98
C HIS A 607 17.54 13.40 37.15
N GLY A 608 16.35 14.03 37.19
CA GLY A 608 15.08 13.31 37.22
C GLY A 608 14.84 12.51 35.94
N LEU A 609 15.19 13.08 34.78
CA LEU A 609 15.14 12.35 33.50
C LEU A 609 16.10 11.15 33.46
N HIS A 610 17.31 11.31 33.98
CA HIS A 610 18.27 10.20 34.12
C HIS A 610 17.72 9.09 35.02
N GLN A 611 17.10 9.44 36.14
CA GLN A 611 16.49 8.48 37.05
C GLN A 611 15.36 7.70 36.36
N ASN A 612 14.44 8.38 35.66
CA ASN A 612 13.36 7.74 34.93
C ASN A 612 13.87 6.74 33.87
N VAL A 613 14.87 7.14 33.08
CA VAL A 613 15.47 6.23 32.07
C VAL A 613 16.17 5.05 32.73
N SER A 614 16.83 5.27 33.87
CA SER A 614 17.50 4.22 34.64
C SER A 614 16.51 3.21 35.25
N GLU A 615 15.37 3.68 35.75
CA GLU A 615 14.31 2.83 36.27
C GLU A 615 13.71 1.93 35.18
N LEU A 616 13.44 2.49 33.99
CA LEU A 616 12.99 1.74 32.82
C LEU A 616 14.01 0.68 32.40
N PHE A 617 15.30 1.04 32.38
CA PHE A 617 16.38 0.12 32.01
C PHE A 617 16.53 -1.03 33.01
N ASN A 618 16.52 -0.73 34.31
CA ASN A 618 16.65 -1.72 35.38
C ASN A 618 15.44 -2.66 35.46
N ALA A 619 14.23 -2.17 35.17
CA ALA A 619 13.04 -3.00 35.11
C ALA A 619 13.12 -4.07 34.00
N SER A 620 13.74 -3.72 32.86
CA SER A 620 13.96 -4.65 31.75
C SER A 620 14.96 -5.75 32.13
N LEU A 621 16.08 -5.41 32.77
CA LEU A 621 17.09 -6.39 33.21
C LEU A 621 16.52 -7.43 34.18
N LYS A 622 15.67 -7.01 35.13
CA LYS A 622 15.02 -7.91 36.10
C LYS A 622 14.08 -8.92 35.42
N SER A 623 13.45 -8.55 34.30
CA SER A 623 12.54 -9.44 33.58
C SER A 623 13.27 -10.58 32.83
N ASP A 624 14.53 -10.36 32.45
CA ASP A 624 15.37 -11.32 31.74
C ASP A 624 16.02 -12.36 32.67
N ASP A 625 16.24 -12.02 33.95
CA ASP A 625 16.76 -12.97 34.96
C ASP A 625 15.68 -13.97 35.42
N ILE A 626 14.41 -13.55 35.51
CA ILE A 626 13.28 -14.42 35.88
C ILE A 626 12.96 -15.45 34.79
N THR A 627 13.32 -15.20 33.54
CA THR A 627 13.13 -16.17 32.44
C THR A 627 14.31 -17.13 32.23
N LYS A 628 15.41 -16.95 32.98
CA LYS A 628 16.60 -17.83 32.93
C LYS A 628 16.79 -18.69 34.18
N ALA A 629 16.06 -18.40 35.26
CA ALA A 629 15.86 -19.30 36.40
C ALA A 629 14.67 -20.24 36.10
#